data_AF-A0A0K6FY81-F1
#
_entry.id   AF-A0A0K6FY81-F1
#
_cell.length_a   1.000
_cell.length_b   1.000
_cell.length_c   1.000
_cell.angle_alpha   90.00
_cell.angle_beta   90.00
_cell.angle_gamma   90.00
#
_symmetry.space_group_name_H-M   'P 1'
#
loop_
_entity.id
_entity.type
_entity.pdbx_description
1 polymer ?
#
loop_
_entity_poly.entity_id
_entity_poly.type
_entity_poly.pdbx_seq_one_letter_code
_entity_poly.pdbx_strand_id
1 'polypeptide(L)'
;MTSLAPGQYLIRAVSQKDPSSDLFATHQGPGNQVEVAPKGSGQVWEVTPASDQGGHNIRPIELNNLDSAYLRNMMNGTVILGDRQFLRVNAQDGYYTIWGPYRGGTYGAPDWIGVVDGKLVQRTQHDPPPSLDSYLWEFIPA
;
A
#
# COMPACT_ATOMS: atom_id res chain seq x y z
N MET A 1 -10.61 0.41 17.48
CA MET A 1 -9.77 0.58 16.29
C MET A 1 -10.50 1.50 15.35
N THR A 2 -9.92 2.64 15.00
CA THR A 2 -10.54 3.60 14.07
C THR A 2 -10.22 3.14 12.65
N SER A 3 -11.25 2.84 11.85
CA SER A 3 -11.08 2.53 10.43
C SER A 3 -10.59 3.76 9.68
N LEU A 4 -9.69 3.60 8.70
CA LEU A 4 -9.30 4.70 7.81
C LEU A 4 -10.55 5.20 7.05
N ALA A 5 -10.81 6.50 7.15
CA ALA A 5 -11.92 7.12 6.45
C ALA A 5 -11.70 7.08 4.92
N PRO A 6 -12.76 6.94 4.10
CA PRO A 6 -12.64 7.16 2.67
C PRO A 6 -12.25 8.60 2.35
N GLY A 7 -11.45 8.80 1.31
CA GLY A 7 -10.96 10.12 0.95
C GLY A 7 -9.78 10.10 0.00
N GLN A 8 -9.17 11.28 -0.19
CA GLN A 8 -7.98 11.47 -1.01
C GLN A 8 -6.77 11.71 -0.11
N TYR A 9 -5.67 11.01 -0.38
CA TYR A 9 -4.52 10.98 0.49
C TYR A 9 -3.21 11.02 -0.30
N LEU A 10 -2.21 11.67 0.28
CA LEU A 10 -0.81 11.32 0.06
C LEU A 10 -0.48 10.15 0.99
N ILE A 11 0.11 9.09 0.45
CA ILE A 11 0.46 7.88 1.22
C ILE A 11 1.97 7.86 1.44
N ARG A 12 2.42 8.26 2.65
CA ARG A 12 3.85 8.32 3.00
C ARG A 12 4.33 6.99 3.57
N ALA A 13 5.47 6.51 3.09
CA ALA A 13 6.19 5.39 3.67
C ALA A 13 6.99 5.85 4.89
N VAL A 14 6.82 5.17 6.02
CA VAL A 14 7.48 5.50 7.29
C VAL A 14 8.37 4.34 7.70
N SER A 15 9.69 4.51 7.55
CA SER A 15 10.67 3.53 8.05
C SER A 15 10.88 3.69 9.55
N GLN A 16 11.00 2.58 10.28
CA GLN A 16 11.43 2.62 11.68
C GLN A 16 12.88 3.11 11.85
N LYS A 17 13.73 2.98 10.83
CA LYS A 17 15.13 3.43 10.85
C LYS A 17 15.28 4.90 10.48
N ASP A 18 14.43 5.38 9.58
CA ASP A 18 14.34 6.79 9.21
C ASP A 18 12.88 7.24 9.17
N PRO A 19 12.29 7.56 10.33
CA PRO A 19 10.91 8.04 10.40
C PRO A 19 10.70 9.40 9.71
N SER A 20 11.79 10.11 9.42
CA SER A 20 11.77 11.42 8.77
C SER A 20 11.80 11.35 7.24
N SER A 21 11.87 10.15 6.66
CA SER A 21 11.89 9.97 5.21
C SER A 21 10.60 10.51 4.58
N ASP A 22 10.74 11.46 3.66
CA ASP A 22 9.60 12.08 2.95
C ASP A 22 9.33 11.37 1.62
N LEU A 23 9.14 10.05 1.68
CA LEU A 23 8.92 9.19 0.52
C LEU A 23 7.45 8.79 0.44
N PHE A 24 6.83 9.01 -0.71
CA PHE A 24 5.40 8.77 -0.95
C PHE A 24 5.20 7.73 -2.05
N ALA A 25 4.14 6.94 -1.92
CA ALA A 25 3.71 6.03 -2.96
C ALA A 25 3.49 6.78 -4.29
N THR A 26 4.13 6.29 -5.34
CA THR A 26 4.08 6.83 -6.71
C THR A 26 3.94 5.71 -7.72
N HIS A 27 3.47 6.03 -8.91
CA HIS A 27 3.19 5.04 -9.95
C HIS A 27 3.68 5.50 -11.33
N GLN A 28 3.90 4.53 -12.20
CA GLN A 28 4.16 4.74 -13.63
C GLN A 28 2.99 4.25 -14.50
N GLY A 29 1.81 4.08 -13.90
CA GLY A 29 0.58 3.62 -14.56
C GLY A 29 0.31 2.11 -14.40
N PRO A 30 -0.79 1.60 -14.96
CA PRO A 30 -1.20 0.19 -14.86
C PRO A 30 -0.14 -0.79 -15.36
N GLY A 31 -0.03 -1.95 -14.68
CA GLY A 31 0.93 -3.01 -14.99
C GLY A 31 2.34 -2.77 -14.45
N ASN A 32 2.69 -1.54 -14.09
CA ASN A 32 3.98 -1.20 -13.50
C ASN A 32 3.97 -1.40 -11.98
N GLN A 33 5.14 -1.74 -11.44
CA GLN A 33 5.35 -1.80 -10.00
C GLN A 33 5.17 -0.41 -9.38
N VAL A 34 4.50 -0.35 -8.24
CA VAL A 34 4.36 0.88 -7.46
C VAL A 34 5.66 1.11 -6.70
N GLU A 35 6.07 2.37 -6.63
CA GLU A 35 7.35 2.78 -6.06
C GLU A 35 7.11 3.82 -4.97
N VAL A 36 8.18 4.21 -4.27
CA VAL A 36 8.18 5.41 -3.43
C VAL A 36 9.18 6.42 -3.97
N ALA A 37 8.81 7.69 -3.91
CA ALA A 37 9.65 8.79 -4.34
C ALA A 37 9.39 10.02 -3.45
N PRO A 38 10.30 11.02 -3.42
CA PRO A 38 10.02 12.31 -2.80
C PRO A 38 8.69 12.91 -3.29
N LYS A 39 8.10 13.79 -2.49
CA LYS A 39 6.83 14.43 -2.83
C LYS A 39 6.87 15.09 -4.21
N GLY A 40 5.90 14.77 -5.06
CA GLY A 40 5.80 15.24 -6.45
C GLY A 40 4.35 15.25 -6.95
N SER A 41 4.17 15.52 -8.24
CA SER A 41 2.87 15.45 -8.91
C SER A 41 2.39 14.00 -9.09
N GLY A 42 1.08 13.78 -9.15
CA GLY A 42 0.51 12.45 -9.44
C GLY A 42 0.53 11.46 -8.27
N GLN A 43 0.84 11.91 -7.04
CA GLN A 43 0.91 11.06 -5.85
C GLN A 43 -0.35 11.14 -4.96
N VAL A 44 -1.46 11.64 -5.49
CA VAL A 44 -2.74 11.68 -4.77
C VAL A 44 -3.51 10.40 -5.06
N TRP A 45 -3.85 9.68 -3.99
CA TRP A 45 -4.52 8.39 -4.04
C TRP A 45 -5.93 8.51 -3.46
N GLU A 46 -6.90 7.96 -4.16
CA GLU A 46 -8.24 7.78 -3.66
C GLU A 46 -8.34 6.45 -2.88
N VAL A 47 -8.86 6.53 -1.67
CA VAL A 47 -9.17 5.39 -0.80
C VAL A 47 -10.68 5.27 -0.67
N THR A 48 -11.23 4.13 -1.08
CA THR A 48 -12.68 3.84 -1.00
C THR A 48 -12.92 2.51 -0.28
N PRO A 49 -14.08 2.31 0.36
CA PRO A 49 -14.46 1.01 0.90
C PRO A 49 -14.54 -0.03 -0.22
N ALA A 50 -13.95 -1.21 -0.01
CA ALA A 50 -14.01 -2.32 -0.97
C ALA A 50 -15.21 -3.26 -0.73
N SER A 51 -15.75 -3.30 0.49
CA SER A 51 -17.01 -3.96 0.87
C SER A 51 -17.36 -3.65 2.34
N ASP A 52 -18.54 -4.12 2.77
CA ASP A 52 -19.06 -4.05 4.14
C ASP A 52 -18.17 -4.76 5.18
N GLN A 53 -17.18 -5.55 4.73
CA GLN A 53 -16.25 -6.30 5.59
C GLN A 53 -14.99 -5.50 5.96
N GLY A 54 -14.95 -4.19 5.67
CA GLY A 54 -13.97 -3.27 6.25
C GLY A 54 -12.61 -3.21 5.57
N GLY A 55 -12.51 -3.64 4.30
CA GLY A 55 -11.33 -3.36 3.49
C GLY A 55 -11.50 -2.18 2.56
N HIS A 56 -10.42 -1.83 1.87
CA HIS A 56 -10.26 -0.63 1.08
C HIS A 56 -9.75 -0.97 -0.31
N ASN A 57 -10.20 -0.19 -1.28
CA ASN A 57 -9.59 -0.05 -2.60
C ASN A 57 -8.73 1.21 -2.57
N ILE A 58 -7.53 1.13 -3.13
CA ILE A 58 -6.59 2.25 -3.22
C ILE A 58 -6.22 2.42 -4.70
N ARG A 59 -6.34 3.62 -5.26
CA ARG A 59 -5.97 3.92 -6.65
C ARG A 59 -5.51 5.36 -6.82
N PRO A 60 -4.69 5.70 -7.84
CA PRO A 60 -4.37 7.08 -8.12
C PRO A 60 -5.59 7.86 -8.59
N ILE A 61 -5.75 9.10 -8.14
CA ILE A 61 -6.92 9.92 -8.49
C ILE A 61 -6.98 10.24 -9.99
N GLU A 62 -5.82 10.44 -10.61
CA GLU A 62 -5.72 10.76 -12.04
C GLU A 62 -6.07 9.57 -12.95
N LEU A 63 -6.14 8.35 -12.38
CA LEU A 63 -6.50 7.12 -13.07
C LEU A 63 -7.85 6.55 -12.58
N ASN A 64 -8.69 7.36 -11.92
CA ASN A 64 -9.94 6.90 -11.31
C ASN A 64 -11.02 6.44 -12.31
N ASN A 65 -10.80 6.68 -13.60
CA ASN A 65 -11.64 6.20 -14.70
C ASN A 65 -11.22 4.80 -15.21
N LEU A 66 -10.10 4.25 -14.73
CA LEU A 66 -9.58 2.94 -15.13
C LEU A 66 -9.91 1.87 -14.09
N ASP A 67 -10.57 0.79 -14.51
CA ASP A 67 -10.84 -0.35 -13.64
C ASP A 67 -9.60 -1.21 -13.33
N SER A 68 -8.49 -0.94 -14.02
CA SER A 68 -7.19 -1.61 -13.90
C SER A 68 -6.10 -0.80 -13.19
N ALA A 69 -6.49 0.24 -12.43
CA ALA A 69 -5.55 1.14 -11.75
C ALA A 69 -5.59 1.04 -10.21
N TYR A 70 -5.91 -0.13 -9.66
CA TYR A 70 -5.94 -0.37 -8.22
C TYR A 70 -4.64 -0.96 -7.71
N LEU A 71 -4.24 -0.55 -6.51
CA LEU A 71 -3.12 -1.15 -5.80
C LEU A 71 -3.40 -2.64 -5.61
N ARG A 72 -2.52 -3.48 -6.15
CA ARG A 72 -2.71 -4.93 -6.22
C ARG A 72 -1.40 -5.66 -6.01
N ASN A 73 -1.46 -6.70 -5.19
CA ASN A 73 -0.39 -7.64 -5.00
C ASN A 73 -0.43 -8.76 -6.05
N MET A 74 0.74 -9.07 -6.60
CA MET A 74 0.97 -10.16 -7.54
C MET A 74 1.47 -11.41 -6.81
N MET A 75 1.26 -12.59 -7.41
CA MET A 75 1.70 -13.87 -6.82
C MET A 75 3.22 -13.92 -6.54
N ASN A 76 4.02 -13.22 -7.36
CA ASN A 76 5.46 -13.10 -7.18
C ASN A 76 5.89 -12.10 -6.08
N GLY A 77 4.94 -11.41 -5.43
CA GLY A 77 5.21 -10.44 -4.37
C GLY A 77 5.40 -8.99 -4.80
N THR A 78 5.36 -8.72 -6.10
CA THR A 78 5.34 -7.35 -6.61
C THR A 78 4.01 -6.68 -6.29
N VAL A 79 4.03 -5.40 -5.92
CA VAL A 79 2.81 -4.58 -5.84
C VAL A 79 2.73 -3.69 -7.07
N ILE A 80 1.63 -3.79 -7.82
CA ILE A 80 1.41 -3.06 -9.07
C ILE A 80 0.12 -2.25 -9.01
N LEU A 81 -0.11 -1.44 -10.04
CA LEU A 81 -1.47 -1.02 -10.40
C LEU A 81 -2.10 -2.05 -11.34
N GLY A 82 -3.26 -2.59 -10.96
CA GLY A 82 -3.98 -3.60 -11.74
C GLY A 82 -5.46 -3.66 -11.39
N ASP A 83 -6.09 -4.81 -11.66
CA ASP A 83 -7.51 -5.00 -11.33
C ASP A 83 -7.73 -4.89 -9.82
N ARG A 84 -8.94 -4.44 -9.46
CA ARG A 84 -9.40 -4.29 -8.06
C ARG A 84 -8.96 -5.45 -7.18
N GLN A 85 -8.34 -5.09 -6.05
CA GLN A 85 -7.97 -6.03 -5.02
C GLN A 85 -8.38 -5.45 -3.67
N PHE A 86 -8.99 -6.31 -2.85
CA PHE A 86 -9.36 -5.97 -1.48
C PHE A 86 -8.10 -5.88 -0.61
N LEU A 87 -7.86 -4.71 -0.02
CA LEU A 87 -6.77 -4.48 0.92
C LEU A 87 -7.34 -4.21 2.32
N ARG A 88 -6.71 -4.71 3.38
CA ARG A 88 -7.07 -4.32 4.75
C ARG A 88 -6.12 -3.23 5.21
N VAL A 89 -6.66 -2.09 5.63
CA VAL A 89 -5.86 -0.98 6.16
C VAL A 89 -6.14 -0.83 7.65
N ASN A 90 -5.17 -1.24 8.47
CA ASN A 90 -5.32 -1.28 9.93
C ASN A 90 -4.48 -0.19 10.60
N ALA A 91 -5.11 0.59 11.47
CA ALA A 91 -4.41 1.56 12.30
C ALA A 91 -3.54 0.85 13.36
N GLN A 92 -2.31 1.32 13.53
CA GLN A 92 -1.34 0.85 14.52
C GLN A 92 -0.46 2.02 14.96
N ASP A 93 -0.50 2.37 16.25
CA ASP A 93 0.39 3.35 16.89
C ASP A 93 0.51 4.69 16.15
N GLY A 94 -0.60 5.20 15.61
CA GLY A 94 -0.65 6.47 14.86
C GLY A 94 -0.35 6.35 13.37
N TYR A 95 0.03 5.16 12.90
CA TYR A 95 0.24 4.84 11.49
C TYR A 95 -0.71 3.74 11.02
N TYR A 96 -0.49 3.24 9.80
CA TYR A 96 -1.29 2.20 9.18
C TYR A 96 -0.42 1.07 8.63
N THR A 97 -0.97 -0.13 8.65
CA THR A 97 -0.47 -1.27 7.89
C THR A 97 -1.43 -1.58 6.76
N ILE A 98 -0.91 -1.89 5.58
CA ILE A 98 -1.71 -2.27 4.42
C ILE A 98 -1.47 -3.75 4.14
N TRP A 99 -2.54 -4.55 4.18
CA TRP A 99 -2.49 -5.99 3.98
C TRP A 99 -3.21 -6.37 2.70
N GLY A 100 -2.56 -7.15 1.86
CA GLY A 100 -3.22 -7.74 0.70
C GLY A 100 -3.79 -9.13 0.98
N PRO A 101 -4.51 -9.71 0.00
CA PRO A 101 -4.93 -11.09 0.08
C PRO A 101 -3.71 -12.02 0.11
N TYR A 102 -3.88 -13.14 0.81
CA TYR A 102 -2.84 -14.11 1.10
C TYR A 102 -2.30 -14.80 -0.16
N ARG A 103 -0.97 -14.86 -0.32
CA ARG A 103 -0.30 -15.64 -1.37
C ARG A 103 -0.24 -17.12 -0.99
N GLY A 104 -1.24 -17.90 -1.42
CA GLY A 104 -1.09 -19.37 -1.52
C GLY A 104 -1.33 -20.18 -0.24
N GLY A 105 -2.59 -20.54 -0.03
CA GLY A 105 -3.09 -21.83 0.46
C GLY A 105 -2.61 -22.56 1.74
N THR A 106 -1.49 -22.26 2.44
CA THR A 106 -1.02 -23.24 3.46
C THR A 106 -0.51 -22.74 4.81
N TYR A 107 -0.14 -21.48 5.03
CA TYR A 107 0.18 -21.02 6.40
C TYR A 107 -0.23 -19.56 6.58
N GLY A 108 -1.27 -19.34 7.38
CA GLY A 108 -2.02 -18.08 7.56
C GLY A 108 -1.28 -16.89 8.17
N ALA A 109 -0.06 -16.60 7.73
CA ALA A 109 0.61 -15.34 8.00
C ALA A 109 0.03 -14.27 7.07
N PRO A 110 -0.53 -13.18 7.60
CA PRO A 110 -0.98 -12.09 6.77
C PRO A 110 0.22 -11.46 6.05
N ASP A 111 -0.01 -11.03 4.81
CA ASP A 111 0.99 -10.43 3.94
C ASP A 111 0.82 -8.89 3.97
N TRP A 112 1.83 -8.15 4.42
CA TRP A 112 1.79 -6.68 4.47
C TRP A 112 2.56 -6.06 3.29
N ILE A 113 2.16 -4.86 2.87
CA ILE A 113 2.84 -4.10 1.83
C ILE A 113 3.92 -3.24 2.49
N GLY A 114 5.16 -3.45 2.08
CA GLY A 114 6.33 -2.67 2.49
C GLY A 114 7.10 -2.15 1.27
N VAL A 115 8.30 -1.64 1.50
CA VAL A 115 9.17 -1.10 0.44
C VAL A 115 10.54 -1.78 0.50
N VAL A 116 11.09 -2.12 -0.67
CA VAL A 116 12.46 -2.64 -0.85
C VAL A 116 13.06 -1.96 -2.06
N ASP A 117 14.25 -1.38 -1.91
CA ASP A 117 14.96 -0.65 -2.98
C ASP A 117 14.07 0.37 -3.70
N GLY A 118 13.25 1.11 -2.93
CA GLY A 118 12.32 2.12 -3.44
C GLY A 118 11.04 1.55 -4.07
N LYS A 119 10.82 0.24 -4.04
CA LYS A 119 9.66 -0.41 -4.70
C LYS A 119 8.74 -1.09 -3.70
N LEU A 120 7.42 -0.97 -3.91
CA LEU A 120 6.45 -1.65 -3.06
C LEU A 120 6.47 -3.15 -3.34
N VAL A 121 6.55 -3.91 -2.25
CA VAL A 121 6.54 -5.37 -2.25
C VAL A 121 5.63 -5.88 -1.17
N GLN A 122 5.01 -7.02 -1.43
CA GLN A 122 4.27 -7.77 -0.42
C GLN A 122 5.28 -8.62 0.37
N ARG A 123 5.17 -8.63 1.70
CA ARG A 123 6.03 -9.36 2.63
C ARG A 123 5.20 -10.26 3.54
N THR A 124 5.69 -11.45 3.83
CA THR A 124 5.05 -12.36 4.79
C THR A 124 5.56 -12.10 6.19
N GLN A 125 4.78 -12.45 7.23
CA GLN A 125 5.23 -12.38 8.62
C GLN A 125 6.45 -13.28 8.92
N HIS A 126 6.64 -14.36 8.16
CA HIS A 126 7.72 -15.33 8.34
C HIS A 126 8.99 -15.04 7.53
N ASP A 127 8.94 -14.03 6.65
CA ASP A 127 10.09 -13.43 6.00
C ASP A 127 10.35 -12.08 6.69
N PRO A 128 10.88 -12.07 7.94
CA PRO A 128 11.19 -10.82 8.62
C PRO A 128 12.14 -10.03 7.72
N PRO A 129 11.93 -8.71 7.58
CA PRO A 129 12.69 -7.92 6.62
C PRO A 129 14.19 -8.17 6.82
N PRO A 130 14.98 -8.35 5.75
CA PRO A 130 16.42 -8.47 5.86
C PRO A 130 16.96 -7.12 6.33
N SER A 131 16.89 -6.82 7.63
CA SER A 131 17.44 -5.63 8.26
C SER A 131 17.13 -4.28 7.59
N LEU A 132 16.17 -4.19 6.66
CA LEU A 132 15.90 -3.01 5.85
C LEU A 132 14.41 -2.72 5.97
N ASP A 133 14.14 -1.70 6.79
CA ASP A 133 12.93 -0.88 6.82
C ASP A 133 11.59 -1.64 6.85
N SER A 134 11.14 -1.99 8.04
CA SER A 134 9.71 -2.18 8.32
C SER A 134 8.99 -0.86 8.05
N TYR A 135 8.27 -0.77 6.93
CA TYR A 135 7.49 0.41 6.58
C TYR A 135 6.08 0.33 7.16
N LEU A 136 5.75 1.28 8.03
CA LEU A 136 4.38 1.68 8.31
C LEU A 136 3.97 2.73 7.27
N TRP A 137 2.67 3.01 7.18
CA TRP A 137 2.11 3.97 6.23
C TRP A 137 1.42 5.12 6.97
N GLU A 138 1.66 6.35 6.54
CA GLU A 138 0.87 7.51 6.96
C GLU A 138 -0.05 7.94 5.81
N PHE A 139 -1.34 8.11 6.11
CA PHE A 139 -2.34 8.62 5.16
C PHE A 139 -2.61 10.09 5.47
N ILE A 140 -1.95 10.99 4.73
CA ILE A 140 -2.08 12.45 4.90
C ILE A 140 -3.19 12.93 3.96
N PRO A 141 -4.27 13.58 4.45
CA PRO A 141 -5.30 14.15 3.59
C PRO A 141 -4.70 15.08 2.52
N ALA A 142 -5.09 14.87 1.26
CA ALA A 142 -4.61 15.63 0.10
C ALA A 142 -5.38 16.95 -0.10
#